data_AF-A0A1F9Q908-F1
#
_entry.id   AF-A0A1F9Q908-F1
#
_cell.length_a   1.000
_cell.length_b   1.000
_cell.length_c   1.000
_cell.angle_alpha   90.00
_cell.angle_beta   90.00
_cell.angle_gamma   90.00
#
_symmetry.space_group_name_H-M   'P 1'
#
loop_
_entity.id
_entity.type
_entity.pdbx_description
1 polymer ?
#
loop_
_entity_poly.entity_id
_entity_poly.type
_entity_poly.pdbx_seq_one_letter_code
_entity_poly.pdbx_strand_id
1 'polypeptide(L)'
;MKIKGSKTEQNLLAAFAGESQARNRYTYFASAAKKEGYVQIAMAFEETAAQEKEHAKRFFKFLEGGDLQITATFPAGCIGDTAANLKASADGEKHEWGSMYPDFAKTAREEGFEPVAKAFDAIGVAEKQHEARYRGFLKNLEEGKVFRKAKKTTWRCINCGYTHEGEEAPENCLACAHPKAYFEVLAQNW
;
A
#
# COMPACT_ATOMS: atom_id res chain seq x y z
N MET A 1 2.18 27.24 -20.02
CA MET A 1 3.44 26.48 -19.95
C MET A 1 3.18 25.08 -20.47
N LYS A 2 4.08 24.49 -21.26
CA LYS A 2 3.99 23.07 -21.66
C LYS A 2 4.80 22.24 -20.68
N ILE A 3 4.31 21.06 -20.31
CA ILE A 3 5.06 20.19 -19.40
C ILE A 3 6.28 19.57 -20.10
N LYS A 4 6.18 19.39 -21.41
CA LYS A 4 7.21 18.76 -22.23
C LYS A 4 8.58 19.43 -22.09
N GLY A 5 9.59 18.65 -21.73
CA GLY A 5 10.98 19.08 -21.53
C GLY A 5 11.28 19.62 -20.12
N SER A 6 10.29 19.68 -19.22
CA SER A 6 10.51 20.15 -17.84
C SER A 6 11.06 19.05 -16.93
N LYS A 7 11.56 19.44 -15.75
CA LYS A 7 11.92 18.45 -14.73
C LYS A 7 10.66 17.77 -14.16
N THR A 8 9.55 18.49 -14.09
CA THR A 8 8.26 17.94 -13.67
C THR A 8 7.78 16.80 -14.58
N GLU A 9 8.01 16.87 -15.89
CA GLU A 9 7.69 15.76 -16.81
C GLU A 9 8.48 14.49 -16.46
N GLN A 10 9.78 14.63 -16.19
CA GLN A 10 10.62 13.51 -15.77
C GLN A 10 10.17 12.94 -14.42
N ASN A 11 9.82 13.81 -13.47
CA ASN A 11 9.33 13.41 -12.14
C ASN A 11 7.99 12.67 -12.24
N LEU A 12 7.07 13.11 -13.11
CA LEU A 12 5.82 12.42 -13.38
C LEU A 12 6.05 11.02 -13.97
N LEU A 13 6.99 10.89 -14.92
CA LEU A 13 7.30 9.58 -15.49
C LEU A 13 8.01 8.67 -14.49
N ALA A 14 8.89 9.21 -13.64
CA ALA A 14 9.55 8.48 -12.56
C ALA A 14 8.53 7.98 -11.52
N ALA A 15 7.60 8.84 -11.08
CA ALA A 15 6.50 8.47 -10.20
C ALA A 15 5.62 7.38 -10.83
N PHE A 16 5.19 7.57 -12.08
CA PHE A 16 4.43 6.55 -12.82
C PHE A 16 5.15 5.20 -12.87
N ALA A 17 6.46 5.20 -13.13
CA ALA A 17 7.27 3.99 -13.13
C ALA A 17 7.38 3.34 -11.74
N GLY A 18 7.54 4.14 -10.69
CA GLY A 18 7.56 3.68 -9.29
C GLY A 18 6.24 3.04 -8.88
N GLU A 19 5.13 3.76 -9.07
CA GLU A 19 3.76 3.33 -8.76
C GLU A 19 3.36 2.06 -9.52
N SER A 20 3.71 1.97 -10.79
CA SER A 20 3.44 0.78 -11.61
C SER A 20 4.17 -0.45 -11.07
N GLN A 21 5.39 -0.27 -10.57
CA GLN A 21 6.15 -1.35 -9.93
C GLN A 21 5.63 -1.66 -8.52
N ALA A 22 5.23 -0.65 -7.74
CA ALA A 22 4.65 -0.79 -6.41
C ALA A 22 3.38 -1.66 -6.46
N ARG A 23 2.45 -1.33 -7.36
CA ARG A 23 1.25 -2.15 -7.65
C ARG A 23 1.59 -3.63 -7.83
N ASN A 24 2.57 -3.93 -8.68
CA ASN A 24 2.96 -5.31 -8.97
C ASN A 24 3.54 -5.99 -7.73
N ARG A 25 4.49 -5.36 -7.04
CA ARG A 25 5.08 -5.88 -5.79
C ARG A 25 3.99 -6.17 -4.75
N TYR A 26 3.08 -5.24 -4.52
CA TYR A 26 2.02 -5.39 -3.53
C TYR A 26 1.06 -6.54 -3.88
N THR A 27 0.75 -6.72 -5.17
CA THR A 27 -0.03 -7.89 -5.62
C THR A 27 0.71 -9.22 -5.35
N TYR A 28 2.04 -9.25 -5.51
CA TYR A 28 2.84 -10.43 -5.19
C TYR A 28 2.91 -10.67 -3.67
N PHE A 29 3.06 -9.61 -2.88
CA PHE A 29 3.10 -9.68 -1.42
C PHE A 29 1.75 -10.10 -0.83
N ALA A 30 0.64 -9.71 -1.45
CA ALA A 30 -0.68 -10.24 -1.11
C ALA A 30 -0.73 -11.77 -1.24
N SER A 31 -0.18 -12.29 -2.34
CA SER A 31 -0.12 -13.74 -2.58
C SER A 31 0.76 -14.45 -1.55
N ALA A 32 1.88 -13.84 -1.13
CA ALA A 32 2.72 -14.37 -0.05
C ALA A 32 1.97 -14.38 1.29
N ALA A 33 1.35 -13.26 1.67
CA ALA A 33 0.55 -13.14 2.89
C ALA A 33 -0.59 -14.17 2.95
N LYS A 34 -1.26 -14.41 1.82
CA LYS A 34 -2.32 -15.42 1.74
C LYS A 34 -1.79 -16.85 1.95
N LYS A 35 -0.62 -17.18 1.39
CA LYS A 35 0.02 -18.49 1.57
C LYS A 35 0.47 -18.72 3.03
N GLU A 36 0.85 -17.66 3.72
CA GLU A 36 1.24 -17.69 5.14
C GLU A 36 0.03 -17.65 6.10
N GLY A 37 -1.21 -17.57 5.57
CA GLY A 37 -2.42 -17.60 6.38
C GLY A 37 -2.85 -16.24 6.93
N TYR A 38 -2.52 -15.14 6.25
CA TYR A 38 -2.91 -13.78 6.65
C TYR A 38 -3.84 -13.14 5.62
N VAL A 39 -5.12 -13.56 5.58
CA VAL A 39 -6.06 -13.10 4.54
C VAL A 39 -6.36 -11.60 4.65
N GLN A 40 -6.47 -11.07 5.87
CA GLN A 40 -6.66 -9.63 6.08
C GLN A 40 -5.48 -8.81 5.50
N ILE A 41 -4.25 -9.26 5.74
CA ILE A 41 -3.03 -8.60 5.24
C ILE A 41 -2.95 -8.72 3.72
N ALA A 42 -3.32 -9.88 3.17
CA ALA A 42 -3.38 -10.08 1.73
C ALA A 42 -4.36 -9.10 1.06
N MET A 43 -5.57 -8.96 1.60
CA MET A 43 -6.57 -8.02 1.08
C MET A 43 -6.11 -6.56 1.23
N ALA A 44 -5.40 -6.21 2.31
CA ALA A 44 -4.83 -4.88 2.46
C ALA A 44 -3.77 -4.59 1.40
N PHE A 45 -2.90 -5.55 1.07
CA PHE A 45 -1.95 -5.41 -0.04
C PHE A 45 -2.64 -5.27 -1.40
N GLU A 46 -3.70 -6.05 -1.67
CA GLU A 46 -4.49 -5.94 -2.90
C GLU A 46 -5.19 -4.58 -3.00
N GLU A 47 -5.72 -4.06 -1.90
CA GLU A 47 -6.31 -2.73 -1.84
C GLU A 47 -5.27 -1.64 -2.12
N THR A 48 -4.11 -1.68 -1.45
CA THR A 48 -3.02 -0.73 -1.74
C THR A 48 -2.61 -0.81 -3.22
N ALA A 49 -2.44 -2.02 -3.78
CA ALA A 49 -2.10 -2.18 -5.19
C ALA A 49 -3.14 -1.55 -6.13
N ALA A 50 -4.43 -1.62 -5.77
CA ALA A 50 -5.50 -0.98 -6.52
C ALA A 50 -5.47 0.56 -6.39
N GLN A 51 -5.02 1.08 -5.24
CA GLN A 51 -4.81 2.50 -4.99
C GLN A 51 -3.62 3.03 -5.79
N GLU A 52 -2.46 2.35 -5.78
CA GLU A 52 -1.29 2.73 -6.59
C GLU A 52 -1.57 2.73 -8.09
N LYS A 53 -2.43 1.81 -8.54
CA LYS A 53 -2.91 1.82 -9.92
C LYS A 53 -3.65 3.14 -10.25
N GLU A 54 -4.42 3.71 -9.31
CA GLU A 54 -5.09 5.00 -9.51
C GLU A 54 -4.13 6.19 -9.36
N HIS A 55 -3.11 6.11 -8.48
CA HIS A 55 -2.03 7.10 -8.40
C HIS A 55 -1.24 7.17 -9.71
N ALA A 56 -0.75 6.03 -10.20
CA ALA A 56 -0.08 5.89 -11.49
C ALA A 56 -0.92 6.48 -12.63
N LYS A 57 -2.21 6.15 -12.69
CA LYS A 57 -3.15 6.66 -13.70
C LYS A 57 -3.31 8.18 -13.60
N ARG A 58 -3.30 8.76 -12.40
CA ARG A 58 -3.38 10.21 -12.22
C ARG A 58 -2.12 10.89 -12.75
N PHE A 59 -0.93 10.37 -12.42
CA PHE A 59 0.34 10.91 -12.96
C PHE A 59 0.44 10.76 -14.47
N PHE A 60 0.08 9.59 -15.01
CA PHE A 60 0.14 9.31 -16.44
C PHE A 60 -0.72 10.27 -17.26
N LYS A 61 -1.88 10.70 -16.74
CA LYS A 61 -2.77 11.66 -17.40
C LYS A 61 -2.20 13.07 -17.53
N PHE A 62 -1.15 13.42 -16.80
CA PHE A 62 -0.47 14.72 -16.95
C PHE A 62 0.55 14.72 -18.09
N LEU A 63 0.99 13.55 -18.58
CA LEU A 63 1.96 13.44 -19.65
C LEU A 63 1.32 13.75 -21.03
N GLU A 64 2.05 14.47 -21.87
CA GLU A 64 1.58 14.94 -23.19
C GLU A 64 1.97 13.98 -24.35
N GLY A 65 2.62 12.84 -24.04
CA GLY A 65 2.95 11.78 -24.99
C GLY A 65 4.34 11.87 -25.65
N GLY A 66 4.74 10.74 -26.23
CA GLY A 66 6.09 10.47 -26.76
C GLY A 66 6.94 9.65 -25.78
N ASP A 67 8.15 9.29 -26.22
CA ASP A 67 9.10 8.56 -25.39
C ASP A 67 10.00 9.53 -24.63
N LEU A 68 10.20 9.26 -23.34
CA LEU A 68 11.04 10.06 -22.46
C LEU A 68 11.96 9.13 -21.66
N GLN A 69 13.25 9.45 -21.66
CA GLN A 69 14.24 8.73 -20.87
C GLN A 69 14.28 9.29 -19.45
N ILE A 70 14.24 8.40 -18.46
CA ILE A 70 14.49 8.72 -17.05
C ILE A 70 15.64 7.87 -16.50
N THR A 71 16.30 8.36 -15.46
CA THR A 71 17.24 7.57 -14.64
C THR A 71 16.70 7.55 -13.22
N ALA A 72 16.36 6.36 -12.71
CA ALA A 72 15.81 6.16 -11.39
C ALA A 72 16.29 4.81 -10.82
N THR A 73 16.30 4.69 -9.49
CA THR A 73 16.65 3.45 -8.79
C THR A 73 15.37 2.82 -8.27
N PHE A 74 15.23 1.50 -8.42
CA PHE A 74 14.06 0.76 -7.99
C PHE A 74 14.46 -0.48 -7.18
N PRO A 75 13.57 -1.01 -6.32
CA PRO A 75 13.79 -2.29 -5.66
C PRO A 75 13.98 -3.42 -6.67
N ALA A 76 15.18 -4.02 -6.68
CA ALA A 76 15.52 -5.15 -7.55
C ALA A 76 15.11 -6.50 -6.91
N GLY A 77 13.83 -6.63 -6.56
CA GLY A 77 13.35 -7.75 -5.74
C GLY A 77 13.78 -7.64 -4.26
N CYS A 78 13.42 -8.60 -3.40
CA CYS A 78 12.76 -9.88 -3.67
C CYS A 78 11.39 -10.00 -2.98
N ILE A 79 10.71 -11.13 -3.19
CA ILE A 79 9.53 -11.53 -2.42
C ILE A 79 10.02 -12.35 -1.23
N GLY A 80 9.88 -11.81 -0.02
CA GLY A 80 10.22 -12.47 1.24
C GLY A 80 8.98 -13.03 1.95
N ASP A 81 9.11 -13.29 3.25
CA ASP A 81 7.96 -13.57 4.11
C ASP A 81 7.08 -12.32 4.32
N THR A 82 5.88 -12.49 4.88
CA THR A 82 4.92 -11.37 5.06
C THR A 82 5.51 -10.23 5.89
N ALA A 83 6.30 -10.52 6.92
CA ALA A 83 6.89 -9.49 7.77
C ALA A 83 7.94 -8.66 7.00
N ALA A 84 8.84 -9.32 6.28
CA ALA A 84 9.83 -8.67 5.42
C ALA A 84 9.16 -7.85 4.32
N ASN A 85 8.09 -8.38 3.70
CA ASN A 85 7.33 -7.68 2.67
C ASN A 85 6.64 -6.43 3.23
N LEU A 86 5.98 -6.52 4.39
CA LEU A 86 5.36 -5.37 5.06
C LEU A 86 6.38 -4.30 5.42
N LYS A 87 7.55 -4.71 5.92
CA LYS A 87 8.64 -3.78 6.23
C LYS A 87 9.14 -3.08 4.96
N ALA A 88 9.43 -3.84 3.90
CA ALA A 88 9.92 -3.30 2.64
C ALA A 88 8.90 -2.34 2.00
N SER A 89 7.62 -2.69 2.02
CA SER A 89 6.54 -1.80 1.58
C SER A 89 6.49 -0.52 2.41
N ALA A 90 6.46 -0.61 3.74
CA ALA A 90 6.45 0.55 4.61
C ALA A 90 7.67 1.48 4.42
N ASP A 91 8.86 0.90 4.20
CA ASP A 91 10.08 1.66 3.93
C ASP A 91 10.00 2.37 2.56
N GLY A 92 9.39 1.73 1.55
CA GLY A 92 9.11 2.32 0.23
C GLY A 92 8.14 3.50 0.33
N GLU A 93 6.96 3.28 0.94
CA GLU A 93 5.96 4.33 1.20
C GLU A 93 6.59 5.53 1.92
N LYS A 94 7.42 5.26 2.94
CA LYS A 94 8.11 6.30 3.71
C LYS A 94 9.04 7.15 2.85
N HIS A 95 9.76 6.54 1.92
CA HIS A 95 10.60 7.27 0.99
C HIS A 95 9.75 8.16 0.08
N GLU A 96 8.61 7.65 -0.41
CA GLU A 96 7.71 8.36 -1.31
C GLU A 96 7.09 9.59 -0.64
N TRP A 97 6.36 9.42 0.47
CA TRP A 97 5.71 10.56 1.13
C TRP A 97 6.69 11.45 1.91
N GLY A 98 7.80 10.87 2.40
CA GLY A 98 8.76 11.58 3.25
C GLY A 98 9.81 12.37 2.49
N SER A 99 10.09 12.02 1.23
CA SER A 99 11.13 12.68 0.43
C SER A 99 10.74 12.87 -1.03
N MET A 100 10.45 11.80 -1.76
CA MET A 100 10.29 11.86 -3.22
C MET A 100 9.14 12.78 -3.67
N TYR A 101 7.94 12.60 -3.13
CA TYR A 101 6.77 13.41 -3.50
C TYR A 101 6.85 14.85 -3.00
N PRO A 102 7.32 15.16 -1.78
CA PRO A 102 7.62 16.53 -1.39
C PRO A 102 8.58 17.25 -2.35
N ASP A 103 9.65 16.58 -2.77
CA ASP A 103 10.64 17.15 -3.70
C ASP A 103 10.03 17.36 -5.10
N PHE A 104 9.27 16.38 -5.60
CA PHE A 104 8.58 16.49 -6.89
C PHE A 104 7.52 17.59 -6.88
N ALA A 105 6.77 17.73 -5.79
CA ALA A 105 5.80 18.80 -5.62
C ALA A 105 6.49 20.16 -5.60
N LYS A 106 7.62 20.30 -4.89
CA LYS A 106 8.41 21.53 -4.88
C LYS A 106 8.87 21.92 -6.30
N THR A 107 9.48 21.00 -7.05
CA THR A 107 9.88 21.25 -8.44
C THR A 107 8.69 21.67 -9.30
N ALA A 108 7.54 20.99 -9.17
CA ALA A 108 6.35 21.34 -9.91
C ALA A 108 5.85 22.76 -9.61
N ARG A 109 5.92 23.23 -8.35
CA ARG A 109 5.58 24.62 -8.00
C ARG A 109 6.58 25.62 -8.60
N GLU A 110 7.87 25.32 -8.50
CA GLU A 110 8.94 26.17 -9.04
C GLU A 110 8.84 26.33 -10.56
N GLU A 111 8.40 25.30 -11.26
CA GLU A 111 8.17 25.33 -12.72
C GLU A 111 6.75 25.81 -13.10
N GLY A 112 5.90 26.19 -12.14
CA GLY A 112 4.57 26.75 -12.38
C GLY A 112 3.45 25.74 -12.65
N PHE A 113 3.67 24.45 -12.39
CA PHE A 113 2.71 23.36 -12.54
C PHE A 113 1.94 23.06 -11.24
N GLU A 114 1.26 24.06 -10.69
CA GLU A 114 0.52 23.96 -9.41
C GLU A 114 -0.46 22.77 -9.34
N PRO A 115 -1.23 22.42 -10.40
CA PRO A 115 -2.10 21.24 -10.36
C PRO A 115 -1.34 19.90 -10.21
N VAL A 116 -0.11 19.82 -10.73
CA VAL A 116 0.76 18.64 -10.59
C VAL A 116 1.35 18.59 -9.18
N ALA A 117 1.79 19.73 -8.66
CA ALA A 117 2.29 19.82 -7.27
C ALA A 117 1.25 19.36 -6.26
N LYS A 118 0.01 19.85 -6.38
CA LYS A 118 -1.10 19.41 -5.52
C LYS A 118 -1.42 17.93 -5.64
N ALA A 119 -1.23 17.34 -6.83
CA ALA A 119 -1.41 15.91 -7.01
C ALA A 119 -0.34 15.12 -6.25
N PHE A 120 0.94 15.51 -6.34
CA PHE A 120 2.02 14.90 -5.56
C PHE A 120 1.79 15.04 -4.04
N ASP A 121 1.40 16.22 -3.56
CA ASP A 121 1.10 16.42 -2.13
C ASP A 121 -0.04 15.51 -1.66
N ALA A 122 -1.15 15.47 -2.41
CA ALA A 122 -2.33 14.72 -2.04
C ALA A 122 -2.09 13.20 -2.06
N ILE A 123 -1.32 12.71 -3.05
CA ILE A 123 -0.92 11.31 -3.14
C ILE A 123 0.06 10.96 -2.00
N GLY A 124 0.98 11.85 -1.65
CA GLY A 124 1.83 11.69 -0.46
C GLY A 124 1.05 11.57 0.86
N VAL A 125 -0.17 12.12 0.97
CA VAL A 125 -1.05 11.89 2.13
C VAL A 125 -1.57 10.45 2.16
N ALA A 126 -1.91 9.87 1.01
CA ALA A 126 -2.35 8.49 0.89
C ALA A 126 -1.22 7.51 1.26
N GLU A 127 -0.01 7.72 0.72
CA GLU A 127 1.17 6.89 0.99
C GLU A 127 1.54 6.87 2.48
N LYS A 128 1.36 8.01 3.17
CA LYS A 128 1.55 8.06 4.62
C LYS A 128 0.59 7.13 5.37
N GLN A 129 -0.65 7.01 4.89
CA GLN A 129 -1.63 6.08 5.45
C GLN A 129 -1.31 4.63 5.06
N HIS A 130 -0.78 4.38 3.85
CA HIS A 130 -0.29 3.06 3.45
C HIS A 130 0.86 2.60 4.35
N GLU A 131 1.86 3.45 4.61
CA GLU A 131 2.93 3.16 5.57
C GLU A 131 2.34 2.81 6.95
N ALA A 132 1.45 3.66 7.48
CA ALA A 132 0.89 3.45 8.81
C ALA A 132 0.17 2.10 8.92
N ARG A 133 -0.58 1.71 7.88
CA ARG A 133 -1.22 0.39 7.79
C ARG A 133 -0.20 -0.73 7.79
N TYR A 134 0.84 -0.66 6.97
CA TYR A 134 1.87 -1.69 6.88
C TYR A 134 2.65 -1.84 8.19
N ARG A 135 3.03 -0.74 8.84
CA ARG A 135 3.68 -0.76 10.15
C ARG A 135 2.75 -1.36 11.22
N GLY A 136 1.46 -1.04 11.17
CA GLY A 136 0.47 -1.62 12.08
C GLY A 136 0.35 -3.14 11.95
N PHE A 137 0.31 -3.66 10.72
CA PHE A 137 0.30 -5.11 10.48
C PHE A 137 1.62 -5.78 10.87
N LEU A 138 2.76 -5.17 10.52
CA LEU A 138 4.08 -5.67 10.90
C LEU A 138 4.21 -5.82 12.41
N LYS A 139 3.83 -4.78 13.16
CA LYS A 139 3.81 -4.83 14.62
C LYS A 139 2.92 -5.95 15.16
N ASN A 140 1.73 -6.15 14.57
CA ASN A 140 0.85 -7.25 14.98
C ASN A 140 1.49 -8.62 14.72
N LEU A 141 2.25 -8.80 13.65
CA LEU A 141 2.97 -10.04 13.36
C LEU A 141 4.09 -10.28 14.37
N GLU A 142 4.95 -9.29 14.58
CA GLU A 142 6.09 -9.37 15.49
C GLU A 142 5.67 -9.62 16.93
N GLU A 143 4.52 -9.07 17.35
CA GLU A 143 3.98 -9.26 18.69
C GLU A 143 3.04 -10.48 18.83
N GLY A 144 2.81 -11.25 17.75
CA GLY A 144 1.89 -12.40 17.77
C GLY A 144 0.42 -12.01 18.00
N LYS A 145 0.03 -10.80 17.62
CA LYS A 145 -1.29 -10.19 17.88
C LYS A 145 -2.22 -10.16 16.65
N VAL A 146 -1.89 -10.86 15.57
CA VAL A 146 -2.76 -10.94 14.39
C VAL A 146 -4.11 -11.59 14.74
N PHE A 147 -4.07 -12.71 15.46
CA PHE A 147 -5.27 -13.49 15.82
C PHE A 147 -5.53 -13.60 17.32
N ARG A 148 -4.85 -12.77 18.12
CA ARG A 148 -4.99 -12.69 19.59
C ARG A 148 -4.93 -11.24 20.06
N LYS A 149 -5.72 -10.88 21.06
CA LYS A 149 -5.66 -9.59 21.77
C LYS A 149 -5.60 -9.82 23.28
N ALA A 150 -5.10 -8.82 24.01
CA ALA A 150 -4.95 -8.89 25.47
C ALA A 150 -6.28 -8.81 26.23
N LYS A 151 -7.35 -8.33 25.58
CA LYS A 151 -8.71 -8.29 26.10
C LYS A 151 -9.64 -8.90 25.05
N LYS A 152 -10.78 -9.42 25.50
CA LYS A 152 -11.84 -9.89 24.61
C LYS A 152 -12.21 -8.81 23.59
N THR A 153 -12.35 -9.23 22.34
CA THR A 153 -12.81 -8.40 21.23
C THR A 153 -13.73 -9.23 20.34
N THR A 154 -14.32 -8.59 19.34
CA THR A 154 -15.14 -9.27 18.35
C THR A 154 -14.32 -9.50 17.10
N TRP A 155 -14.16 -10.77 16.73
CA TRP A 155 -13.52 -11.21 15.50
C TRP A 155 -14.57 -11.42 14.42
N ARG A 156 -14.30 -11.01 13.19
CA ARG A 156 -15.14 -11.24 12.01
C ARG A 156 -14.42 -12.19 11.05
N CYS A 157 -15.11 -13.24 10.60
CA CYS A 157 -14.64 -14.05 9.47
C CYS A 157 -14.93 -13.31 8.17
N ILE A 158 -13.87 -12.88 7.48
CA ILE A 158 -13.95 -12.12 6.23
C ILE A 158 -14.64 -12.93 5.12
N ASN A 159 -14.56 -14.27 5.17
CA ASN A 159 -15.16 -15.13 4.16
C ASN A 159 -16.70 -15.15 4.19
N CYS A 160 -17.32 -15.08 5.37
CA CYS A 160 -18.77 -15.32 5.51
C CYS A 160 -19.49 -14.35 6.46
N GLY A 161 -18.78 -13.47 7.15
CA GLY A 161 -19.36 -12.49 8.07
C GLY A 161 -19.64 -13.00 9.50
N TYR A 162 -19.41 -14.27 9.80
CA TYR A 162 -19.57 -14.80 11.17
C TYR A 162 -18.73 -14.00 12.18
N THR A 163 -19.32 -13.64 13.31
CA THR A 163 -18.66 -12.96 14.42
C THR A 163 -18.39 -13.89 15.59
N HIS A 164 -17.25 -13.71 16.25
CA HIS A 164 -16.82 -14.46 17.42
C HIS A 164 -16.32 -13.51 18.51
N GLU A 165 -16.86 -13.61 19.73
CA GLU A 165 -16.33 -12.85 20.86
C GLU A 165 -15.32 -13.69 21.65
N GLY A 166 -14.10 -13.18 21.77
CA GLY A 166 -13.01 -13.89 22.44
C GLY A 166 -11.71 -13.09 22.45
N GLU A 167 -10.74 -13.56 23.23
CA GLU A 167 -9.37 -13.02 23.18
C GLU A 167 -8.63 -13.48 21.91
N GLU A 168 -9.06 -14.59 21.30
CA GLU A 168 -8.47 -15.17 20.10
C GLU A 168 -9.53 -15.47 19.04
N ALA A 169 -9.14 -15.42 17.77
CA ALA A 169 -9.94 -15.97 16.70
C ALA A 169 -9.94 -17.52 16.75
N PRO A 170 -11.07 -18.18 16.42
CA PRO A 170 -11.15 -19.64 16.47
C PRO A 170 -10.29 -20.28 15.38
N GLU A 171 -9.83 -21.51 15.61
CA GLU A 171 -9.02 -22.27 14.61
C GLU A 171 -9.75 -22.46 13.28
N ASN A 172 -11.06 -22.69 13.34
CA ASN A 172 -11.93 -22.77 12.18
C ASN A 172 -13.19 -21.94 12.42
N CYS A 173 -13.69 -21.30 11.38
CA CYS A 173 -14.94 -20.59 11.42
C CYS A 173 -16.11 -21.56 11.64
N LEU A 174 -16.87 -21.36 12.71
CA LEU A 174 -18.02 -22.21 13.05
C LEU A 174 -19.15 -22.16 12.01
N ALA A 175 -19.19 -21.13 11.17
CA ALA A 175 -20.19 -20.99 10.12
C ALA A 175 -19.75 -21.62 8.78
N CYS A 176 -18.58 -21.24 8.26
CA CYS A 176 -18.14 -21.62 6.90
C CYS A 176 -16.98 -22.61 6.85
N ALA A 177 -16.53 -23.12 8.01
CA ALA A 177 -15.42 -24.06 8.17
C ALA A 177 -14.06 -23.61 7.62
N HIS A 178 -13.89 -22.34 7.22
CA HIS A 178 -12.61 -21.80 6.78
C HIS A 178 -11.66 -21.53 7.96
N PRO A 179 -10.33 -21.60 7.75
CA PRO A 179 -9.35 -21.51 8.83
C PRO A 179 -9.27 -20.13 9.48
N LYS A 180 -8.63 -20.08 10.65
CA LYS A 180 -8.32 -18.86 11.44
C LYS A 180 -7.79 -17.70 10.59
N ALA A 181 -7.05 -18.03 9.53
CA ALA A 181 -6.49 -17.10 8.55
C ALA A 181 -7.48 -16.04 8.01
N TYR A 182 -8.77 -16.37 7.97
CA TYR A 182 -9.84 -15.50 7.48
C TYR A 182 -10.43 -14.56 8.53
N PHE A 183 -9.96 -14.60 9.77
CA PHE A 183 -10.46 -13.72 10.83
C PHE A 183 -9.70 -12.41 10.91
N GLU A 184 -10.43 -11.36 11.24
CA GLU A 184 -9.90 -10.06 11.61
C GLU A 184 -10.66 -9.49 12.80
N VAL A 185 -10.16 -8.42 13.42
CA VAL A 185 -10.96 -7.66 14.38
C VAL A 185 -12.08 -6.93 13.64
N LEU A 186 -13.31 -7.02 14.14
CA LEU A 186 -14.46 -6.31 13.60
C LEU A 186 -14.22 -4.79 13.68
N ALA A 187 -14.25 -4.12 12.53
CA ALA A 187 -14.24 -2.67 12.43
C ALA A 187 -15.66 -2.14 12.10
N GLN A 188 -16.05 -1.03 12.74
CA GLN A 188 -17.30 -0.32 12.47
C GLN A 188 -16.97 1.14 12.12
N ASN A 189 -17.05 1.47 10.84
CA ASN A 189 -16.62 2.74 10.26
C ASN A 189 -17.71 3.39 9.40
N TRP A 190 -18.96 3.36 9.89
CA TRP A 190 -20.16 3.99 9.33
C TRP A 190 -20.90 4.80 10.40
#